data_AF-A0A522SQD6-F1
#
_entry.id   AF-A0A522SQD6-F1
#
_cell.length_a   1.000
_cell.length_b   1.000
_cell.length_c   1.000
_cell.angle_alpha   90.00
_cell.angle_beta   90.00
_cell.angle_gamma   90.00
#
_symmetry.space_group_name_H-M   'P 1'
#
loop_
_entity.id
_entity.type
_entity.pdbx_description
1 polymer ?
#
loop_
_entity_poly.entity_id
_entity_poly.type
_entity_poly.pdbx_seq_one_letter_code
_entity_poly.pdbx_strand_id
1 'polypeptide(L)'
;MKKIIFLLVAIIFSFTCCHSYAQSNNGIATIRIKTSVQCTMCRKRITDYFRREPGVLHVDVNYYNKVVTVRYMPGQIPASYILTDIANLGYDADTVKANPDFYKLLPKCCQKGGGMEMMRKMGIRDY
;
A
#
# COMPACT_ATOMS: atom_id res chain seq x y z
N MET A 1 59.63 -13.96 -8.73
CA MET A 1 59.01 -13.59 -7.45
C MET A 1 58.27 -12.24 -7.52
N LYS A 2 58.94 -11.07 -7.56
CA LYS A 2 58.28 -9.74 -7.54
C LYS A 2 57.40 -9.42 -8.76
N LYS A 3 57.78 -9.87 -9.97
CA LYS A 3 57.01 -9.65 -11.22
C LYS A 3 55.72 -10.48 -11.31
N ILE A 4 55.67 -11.63 -10.63
CA ILE A 4 54.50 -12.52 -10.59
C ILE A 4 53.47 -11.97 -9.58
N ILE A 5 53.95 -11.42 -8.46
CA ILE A 5 53.11 -10.72 -7.48
C ILE A 5 52.48 -9.46 -8.11
N PHE A 6 53.23 -8.73 -8.94
CA PHE A 6 52.71 -7.54 -9.64
C PHE A 6 51.63 -7.87 -10.69
N LEU A 7 51.71 -9.04 -11.34
CA LEU A 7 50.72 -9.51 -12.31
C LEU A 7 49.42 -10.00 -11.67
N LEU A 8 49.47 -10.58 -10.47
CA LEU A 8 48.28 -11.07 -9.76
C LEU A 8 47.45 -9.93 -9.15
N VAL A 9 48.08 -8.83 -8.73
CA VAL A 9 47.39 -7.65 -8.18
C VAL A 9 46.61 -6.89 -9.27
N ALA A 10 47.10 -6.89 -10.51
CA ALA A 10 46.44 -6.23 -11.65
C ALA A 10 45.15 -6.95 -12.11
N ILE A 11 45.04 -8.26 -11.89
CA ILE A 11 43.87 -9.08 -12.27
C ILE A 11 42.72 -8.95 -11.25
N ILE A 12 43.05 -8.61 -10.00
CA ILE A 12 42.04 -8.40 -8.94
C ILE A 12 41.39 -7.01 -9.07
N PHE A 13 42.10 -6.03 -9.65
CA PHE A 13 41.59 -4.67 -9.84
C PHE A 13 40.53 -4.56 -10.96
N SER A 14 40.54 -5.47 -11.93
CA SER A 14 39.59 -5.48 -13.05
C SER A 14 38.23 -6.09 -12.72
N PHE A 15 38.06 -6.75 -11.57
CA PHE A 15 36.78 -7.34 -11.16
C PHE A 15 35.83 -6.38 -10.43
N THR A 16 36.26 -5.16 -10.12
CA THR A 16 35.49 -4.22 -9.28
C THR A 16 34.61 -3.24 -10.09
N CYS A 17 34.61 -3.30 -11.43
CA CYS A 17 33.93 -2.29 -12.26
C CYS A 17 32.50 -2.65 -12.73
N CYS A 18 31.99 -3.85 -12.43
CA CYS A 18 30.66 -4.28 -12.91
C CYS A 18 29.66 -4.50 -11.77
N HIS A 19 29.53 -3.55 -10.84
CA HIS A 19 28.28 -3.41 -10.11
C HIS A 19 27.32 -2.56 -10.96
N SER A 20 26.68 -3.23 -11.92
CA SER A 20 25.52 -2.69 -12.62
C SER A 20 24.40 -2.49 -11.60
N TYR A 21 24.19 -1.26 -11.15
CA TYR A 21 22.94 -0.89 -10.46
C TYR A 21 21.83 -1.02 -11.50
N ALA A 22 21.10 -2.13 -11.42
CA ALA A 22 19.96 -2.42 -12.25
C ALA A 22 18.91 -1.30 -12.16
N GLN A 23 18.29 -1.04 -13.29
CA GLN A 23 17.49 0.13 -13.63
C GLN A 23 16.45 0.49 -12.57
N SER A 24 16.56 1.70 -12.02
CA SER A 24 15.46 2.40 -11.33
C SER A 24 14.34 2.61 -12.34
N ASN A 25 13.43 1.64 -12.43
CA ASN A 25 12.16 1.78 -13.13
C ASN A 25 11.49 3.05 -12.61
N ASN A 26 11.11 3.95 -13.51
CA ASN A 26 10.53 5.27 -13.21
C ASN A 26 9.56 5.16 -12.02
N GLY A 27 9.96 5.78 -10.90
CA GLY A 27 9.71 5.36 -9.52
C GLY A 27 8.28 5.49 -8.99
N ILE A 28 7.28 5.06 -9.77
CA ILE A 28 5.86 5.09 -9.41
C ILE A 28 5.25 3.72 -9.70
N ALA A 29 4.76 3.05 -8.65
CA ALA A 29 4.00 1.83 -8.72
C ALA A 29 2.51 2.11 -8.43
N THR A 30 1.64 1.23 -8.92
CA THR A 30 0.20 1.27 -8.61
C THR A 30 -0.22 -0.07 -8.03
N ILE A 31 -0.92 -0.03 -6.89
CA ILE A 31 -1.49 -1.21 -6.24
C ILE A 31 -3.00 -1.06 -6.12
N ARG A 32 -3.72 -2.17 -6.29
CA ARG A 32 -5.17 -2.27 -6.13
C ARG A 32 -5.47 -3.24 -5.01
N ILE A 33 -6.10 -2.74 -3.95
CA ILE A 33 -6.27 -3.43 -2.68
C ILE A 33 -7.76 -3.64 -2.45
N LYS A 34 -8.20 -4.88 -2.26
CA LYS A 34 -9.58 -5.17 -1.87
C LYS A 34 -9.76 -4.88 -0.39
N THR A 35 -10.78 -4.09 -0.04
CA THR A 35 -10.96 -3.61 1.33
C THR A 35 -12.40 -3.76 1.82
N SER A 36 -12.65 -3.47 3.10
CA SER A 36 -14.00 -3.53 3.70
C SER A 36 -14.74 -2.18 3.69
N VAL A 37 -14.41 -1.28 2.76
CA VAL A 37 -15.09 0.01 2.62
C VAL A 37 -16.55 -0.17 2.18
N GLN A 38 -17.42 0.74 2.62
CA GLN A 38 -18.86 0.65 2.37
C GLN A 38 -19.40 1.93 1.75
N CYS A 39 -19.05 3.10 2.28
CA CYS A 39 -19.66 4.37 1.85
C CYS A 39 -18.63 5.47 1.58
N THR A 40 -19.15 6.62 1.14
CA THR A 40 -18.38 7.85 0.90
C THR A 40 -17.58 8.30 2.13
N MET A 41 -18.10 8.09 3.34
CA MET A 41 -17.37 8.41 4.58
C MET A 41 -16.15 7.50 4.79
N CYS A 42 -16.22 6.22 4.43
CA CYS A 42 -15.06 5.32 4.47
C CYS A 42 -14.00 5.77 3.45
N ARG A 43 -14.42 6.14 2.23
CA ARG A 43 -13.53 6.73 1.20
C ARG A 43 -12.81 7.95 1.75
N LYS A 44 -13.54 8.88 2.37
CA LYS A 44 -12.96 10.12 2.90
C LYS A 44 -11.90 9.85 3.96
N ARG A 45 -12.14 8.91 4.89
CA ARG A 45 -11.15 8.54 5.92
C ARG A 45 -9.83 8.04 5.34
N ILE A 46 -9.91 7.10 4.39
CA ILE A 46 -8.70 6.51 3.78
C ILE A 46 -7.96 7.55 2.94
N THR A 47 -8.68 8.34 2.15
CA THR A 47 -8.07 9.40 1.32
C THR A 47 -7.44 10.51 2.16
N ASP A 48 -8.09 10.94 3.24
CA ASP A 48 -7.56 11.97 4.15
C ASP A 48 -6.33 11.49 4.94
N TYR A 49 -6.20 10.19 5.20
CA TYR A 49 -4.98 9.61 5.76
C TYR A 49 -3.84 9.67 4.75
N PHE A 50 -4.00 9.01 3.60
CA PHE A 50 -2.93 8.88 2.62
C PHE A 50 -2.53 10.19 1.92
N ARG A 51 -3.38 11.21 1.94
CA ARG A 51 -3.00 12.56 1.49
C ARG A 51 -1.82 13.14 2.29
N ARG A 52 -1.62 12.67 3.53
CA ARG A 52 -0.54 13.11 4.41
C ARG A 52 0.64 12.14 4.45
N GLU A 53 0.50 10.98 3.80
CA GLU A 53 1.52 9.93 3.86
C GLU A 53 2.63 10.19 2.83
N PRO A 54 3.90 10.30 3.25
CA PRO A 54 5.01 10.48 2.33
C PRO A 54 5.15 9.26 1.41
N GLY A 55 5.48 9.50 0.14
CA GLY A 55 5.64 8.44 -0.86
C GLY A 55 4.34 7.97 -1.50
N VAL A 56 3.17 8.42 -1.02
CA VAL A 56 1.89 8.23 -1.73
C VAL A 56 1.58 9.45 -2.60
N LEU A 57 1.35 9.20 -3.89
CA LEU A 57 1.09 10.24 -4.88
C LEU A 57 -0.40 10.45 -5.12
N HIS A 58 -1.17 9.36 -5.11
CA HIS A 58 -2.61 9.42 -5.36
C HIS A 58 -3.32 8.22 -4.76
N VAL A 59 -4.53 8.44 -4.23
CA VAL A 59 -5.41 7.40 -3.73
C VAL A 59 -6.82 7.59 -4.26
N ASP A 60 -7.35 6.54 -4.89
CA ASP A 60 -8.75 6.43 -5.24
C ASP A 60 -9.40 5.28 -4.47
N VAL A 61 -10.55 5.54 -3.85
CA VAL A 61 -11.31 4.53 -3.11
C VAL A 61 -12.65 4.33 -3.79
N ASN A 62 -12.83 3.18 -4.44
CA ASN A 62 -14.09 2.79 -5.03
C ASN A 62 -14.85 1.89 -4.04
N TYR A 63 -15.85 2.46 -3.36
CA TYR A 63 -16.65 1.73 -2.38
C TYR A 63 -17.67 0.77 -3.00
N TYR A 64 -18.09 1.00 -4.25
CA TYR A 64 -18.97 0.07 -4.98
C TYR A 64 -18.29 -1.28 -5.21
N ASN A 65 -17.04 -1.24 -5.69
CA ASN A 65 -16.25 -2.44 -5.97
C ASN A 65 -15.41 -2.89 -4.77
N LYS A 66 -15.40 -2.09 -3.69
CA LYS A 66 -14.59 -2.29 -2.49
C LYS A 66 -13.09 -2.38 -2.78
N VAL A 67 -12.61 -1.53 -3.69
CA VAL A 67 -11.20 -1.48 -4.13
C VAL A 67 -10.60 -0.12 -3.83
N VAL A 68 -9.44 -0.11 -3.19
CA VAL A 68 -8.58 1.07 -3.02
C VAL A 68 -7.43 0.97 -4.00
N THR A 69 -7.26 1.98 -4.85
CA THR A 69 -6.15 2.08 -5.80
C THR A 69 -5.18 3.14 -5.29
N VAL A 70 -3.93 2.75 -5.07
CA VAL A 70 -2.88 3.64 -4.55
C VAL A 70 -1.75 3.72 -5.56
N ARG A 71 -1.40 4.94 -5.98
CA ARG A 71 -0.19 5.24 -6.74
C ARG A 71 0.87 5.74 -5.76
N TYR A 72 2.02 5.08 -5.70
CA TYR A 72 3.05 5.33 -4.70
C TYR A 72 4.45 5.16 -5.26
N MET A 73 5.45 5.64 -4.52
CA MET A 73 6.86 5.53 -4.88
C MET A 73 7.49 4.33 -4.16
N PRO A 74 7.77 3.19 -4.84
CA PRO A 74 8.34 2.01 -4.20
C PRO A 74 9.75 2.23 -3.63
N GLY A 75 10.46 3.28 -4.08
CA GLY A 75 11.74 3.69 -3.50
C GLY A 75 11.62 4.42 -2.17
N GLN A 76 10.42 4.87 -1.77
CA GLN A 76 10.17 5.51 -0.48
C GLN A 76 9.41 4.59 0.48
N ILE A 77 8.34 3.94 0.00
CA ILE A 77 7.50 3.05 0.82
C ILE A 77 7.23 1.73 0.08
N PRO A 78 7.27 0.57 0.77
CA PRO A 78 6.91 -0.70 0.18
C PRO A 78 5.38 -0.88 0.11
N ALA A 79 4.92 -1.75 -0.79
CA ALA A 79 3.49 -2.08 -0.91
C ALA A 79 2.88 -2.59 0.42
N SER A 80 3.63 -3.40 1.17
CA SER A 80 3.19 -3.98 2.44
C SER A 80 2.83 -2.90 3.47
N TYR A 81 3.53 -1.78 3.47
CA TYR A 81 3.26 -0.65 4.36
C TYR A 81 1.86 -0.08 4.11
N ILE A 82 1.47 0.07 2.84
CA ILE A 82 0.13 0.55 2.45
C ILE A 82 -0.98 -0.41 2.94
N LEU A 83 -0.76 -1.73 2.87
CA LEU A 83 -1.72 -2.71 3.39
C LEU A 83 -1.85 -2.61 4.92
N THR A 84 -0.71 -2.47 5.62
CA THR A 84 -0.67 -2.31 7.07
C THR A 84 -1.35 -1.01 7.52
N ASP A 85 -1.16 0.10 6.80
CA ASP A 85 -1.82 1.37 7.11
C ASP A 85 -3.34 1.27 6.96
N ILE A 86 -3.84 0.65 5.90
CA ILE A 86 -5.28 0.42 5.74
C ILE A 86 -5.83 -0.45 6.88
N ALA A 87 -5.07 -1.47 7.31
CA ALA A 87 -5.40 -2.29 8.47
C ALA A 87 -5.44 -1.48 9.78
N ASN A 88 -4.49 -0.57 9.97
CA ASN A 88 -4.41 0.34 11.11
C ASN A 88 -5.44 1.47 11.06
N LEU A 89 -6.04 1.76 9.90
CA LEU A 89 -7.24 2.58 9.81
C LEU A 89 -8.52 1.80 10.21
N GLY A 90 -8.40 0.51 10.51
CA GLY A 90 -9.50 -0.36 10.88
C GLY A 90 -10.24 -0.99 9.69
N TYR A 91 -9.64 -1.03 8.49
CA TYR A 91 -10.23 -1.68 7.32
C TYR A 91 -9.46 -2.94 6.95
N ASP A 92 -10.13 -3.97 6.41
CA ASP A 92 -9.40 -5.09 5.82
C ASP A 92 -8.65 -4.61 4.57
N ALA A 93 -7.47 -5.17 4.30
CA ALA A 93 -6.63 -4.89 3.14
C ALA A 93 -6.09 -6.20 2.55
N ASP A 94 -6.78 -6.73 1.54
CA ASP A 94 -6.53 -8.04 0.93
C ASP A 94 -6.38 -9.17 1.97
N THR A 95 -5.15 -9.63 2.18
CA THR A 95 -4.80 -10.70 3.13
C THR A 95 -4.61 -10.19 4.56
N VAL A 96 -4.44 -8.88 4.75
CA VAL A 96 -4.25 -8.25 6.06
C VAL A 96 -5.61 -7.88 6.64
N LYS A 97 -5.90 -8.38 7.84
CA LYS A 97 -7.14 -8.05 8.57
C LYS A 97 -7.00 -6.70 9.28
N ALA A 98 -8.13 -6.00 9.40
CA ALA A 98 -8.22 -4.79 10.21
C ALA A 98 -7.66 -5.02 11.61
N ASN A 99 -6.85 -4.06 12.09
CA ASN A 99 -6.38 -4.07 13.45
C ASN A 99 -7.59 -3.92 14.40
N PRO A 100 -7.78 -4.85 15.36
CA PRO A 100 -8.99 -4.89 16.19
C PRO A 100 -9.16 -3.64 17.05
N ASP A 101 -8.07 -2.99 17.45
CA ASP A 101 -8.16 -1.83 18.32
C ASP A 101 -8.58 -0.58 17.55
N PHE A 102 -8.01 -0.36 16.37
CA PHE A 102 -8.45 0.72 15.48
C PHE A 102 -9.85 0.47 14.89
N TYR A 103 -10.21 -0.79 14.64
CA TYR A 103 -11.55 -1.15 14.19
C TYR A 103 -12.63 -0.75 15.20
N LYS A 104 -12.39 -0.93 16.51
CA LYS A 104 -13.33 -0.50 17.56
C LYS A 104 -13.53 1.02 17.61
N LEU A 105 -12.51 1.79 17.20
CA LEU A 105 -12.54 3.25 17.16
C LEU A 105 -13.26 3.80 15.92
N LEU A 106 -13.48 2.97 14.89
CA LEU A 106 -14.30 3.37 13.75
C LEU A 106 -15.74 3.67 14.21
N PRO A 107 -16.42 4.67 13.60
CA PRO A 107 -17.83 4.85 13.85
C PRO A 107 -18.62 3.59 13.47
N LYS A 108 -19.73 3.36 14.15
CA LYS A 108 -20.61 2.20 13.93
C LYS A 108 -21.01 2.02 12.46
N CYS A 109 -21.14 3.10 11.68
CA CYS A 109 -21.45 3.02 10.26
C CYS A 109 -20.31 2.48 9.38
N CYS A 110 -19.05 2.63 9.82
CA CYS A 110 -17.85 2.19 9.09
C CYS A 110 -17.41 0.77 9.47
N GLN A 111 -18.00 0.19 10.52
CA GLN A 111 -17.75 -1.18 10.93
C GLN A 111 -18.48 -2.16 10.00
N LYS A 112 -17.94 -3.39 9.88
CA LYS A 112 -18.56 -4.50 9.16
C LYS A 112 -19.94 -4.78 9.75
N GLY A 113 -20.96 -4.92 8.90
CA GLY A 113 -22.34 -5.06 9.35
C GLY A 113 -23.03 -3.75 9.75
N GLY A 114 -22.36 -2.60 9.58
CA GLY A 114 -22.90 -1.27 9.85
C GLY A 114 -23.92 -0.80 8.80
N GLY A 115 -23.95 0.52 8.56
CA GLY A 115 -25.08 1.21 7.91
C GLY A 115 -25.52 0.63 6.57
N MET A 116 -24.59 0.24 5.70
CA MET A 116 -24.95 -0.20 4.34
C MET A 116 -25.33 -1.69 4.28
N GLU A 117 -24.72 -2.53 5.11
CA GLU A 117 -25.13 -3.94 5.25
C GLU A 117 -26.54 -4.05 5.84
N MET A 118 -26.87 -3.17 6.80
CA MET A 118 -28.20 -3.05 7.38
C MET A 118 -29.22 -2.61 6.32
N MET A 119 -28.93 -1.58 5.53
CA MET A 119 -29.81 -1.10 4.45
C MET A 119 -30.04 -2.18 3.38
N ARG A 120 -28.98 -2.91 2.99
CA ARG A 120 -29.08 -4.04 2.06
C ARG A 120 -29.96 -5.17 2.61
N LYS A 121 -29.82 -5.52 3.90
CA LYS A 121 -30.70 -6.51 4.56
C LYS A 121 -32.15 -6.06 4.65
N MET A 122 -32.38 -4.75 4.72
CA MET A 122 -33.71 -4.14 4.71
C MET A 122 -34.28 -3.93 3.30
N GLY A 123 -33.58 -4.36 2.25
CA GLY A 123 -34.04 -4.23 0.87
C GLY A 123 -34.04 -2.79 0.33
N ILE A 124 -33.39 -1.85 1.02
CA ILE A 124 -33.26 -0.46 0.57
C ILE A 124 -32.16 -0.44 -0.49
N ARG A 125 -32.54 -0.12 -1.73
CA ARG A 125 -31.59 -0.01 -2.85
C ARG A 125 -30.89 1.33 -2.74
N ASP A 126 -29.56 1.29 -2.70
CA ASP A 126 -28.70 2.47 -2.77
C ASP A 126 -28.87 3.12 -4.16
N TYR A 127 -29.72 4.15 -4.26
CA TYR A 127 -29.84 5.01 -5.45
C TYR A 127 -29.42 6.42 -5.09
#